data_AF-A0A7G6SN30-F1
#
_entry.id   AF-A0A7G6SN30-F1
#
_cell.length_a   1.000
_cell.length_b   1.000
_cell.length_c   1.000
_cell.angle_alpha   90.00
_cell.angle_beta   90.00
_cell.angle_gamma   90.00
#
_symmetry.space_group_name_H-M   'P 1'
#
loop_
_entity.id
_entity.type
_entity.pdbx_description
1 polymer ?
#
loop_
_entity_poly.entity_id
_entity_poly.type
_entity_poly.pdbx_seq_one_letter_code
_entity_poly.pdbx_strand_id
1 'polypeptide(L)'
;MNKFLFIAADFLSRPPGFYVMIIAMVVCTALVPFGLTNAVTYALSVAAIVITGVVLIQGYRDTAAIHAKLDEIIVALNDARNDVVGLEHADPEEIKAKLVKLEEEAARTATDQA
;
A
#
# COMPACT_ATOMS: atom_id res chain seq x y z
N MET A 1 -21.66 3.76 9.26
CA MET A 1 -20.42 3.61 10.04
C MET A 1 -19.16 3.68 9.17
N ASN A 2 -19.14 3.05 7.99
CA ASN A 2 -17.97 3.05 7.07
C ASN A 2 -17.55 4.45 6.60
N LYS A 3 -18.50 5.35 6.37
CA LYS A 3 -18.25 6.72 5.87
C LYS A 3 -17.36 7.55 6.80
N PHE A 4 -17.52 7.38 8.12
CA PHE A 4 -16.76 8.13 9.11
C PHE A 4 -15.30 7.66 9.19
N LEU A 5 -15.08 6.33 9.15
CA LEU A 5 -13.74 5.76 9.03
C LEU A 5 -13.06 6.21 7.74
N PHE A 6 -13.79 6.23 6.61
CA PHE A 6 -13.26 6.69 5.33
C PHE A 6 -12.88 8.17 5.34
N ILE A 7 -13.72 9.03 5.92
CA ILE A 7 -13.44 10.47 6.02
C ILE A 7 -12.26 10.73 6.96
N ALA A 8 -12.20 10.05 8.11
CA ALA A 8 -11.09 10.16 9.03
C ALA A 8 -9.78 9.65 8.39
N ALA A 9 -9.84 8.54 7.68
CA ALA A 9 -8.70 7.95 6.96
C ALA A 9 -8.21 8.86 5.81
N ASP A 10 -9.12 9.42 5.01
CA ASP A 10 -8.78 10.33 3.91
C ASP A 10 -8.24 11.67 4.42
N PHE A 11 -8.75 12.15 5.56
CA PHE A 11 -8.19 13.34 6.20
C PHE A 11 -6.78 13.09 6.74
N LEU A 12 -6.59 11.95 7.41
CA LEU A 12 -5.32 11.55 8.02
C LEU A 12 -4.22 11.27 6.98
N SER A 13 -4.59 10.79 5.79
CA SER A 13 -3.64 10.48 4.70
C SER A 13 -3.26 11.68 3.84
N ARG A 14 -3.89 12.85 4.05
CA ARG A 14 -3.54 14.09 3.35
C ARG A 14 -2.49 14.90 4.14
N PRO A 15 -1.68 15.75 3.46
CA PRO A 15 -0.71 16.63 4.12
C PRO A 15 -1.22 17.37 5.37
N PRO A 16 -2.43 17.97 5.40
CA PRO A 16 -2.98 18.57 6.62
C PRO A 16 -3.16 17.59 7.79
N GLY A 17 -3.61 16.36 7.54
CA GLY A 17 -3.77 15.34 8.59
C GLY A 17 -2.44 14.96 9.22
N PHE A 18 -1.38 14.87 8.41
CA PHE A 18 -0.03 14.60 8.91
C PHE A 18 0.44 15.67 9.92
N TYR A 19 0.25 16.96 9.61
CA TYR A 19 0.62 18.04 10.54
C TYR A 19 -0.18 17.98 11.85
N VAL A 20 -1.47 17.66 11.78
CA VAL A 20 -2.31 17.47 12.97
C VAL A 20 -1.77 16.34 13.85
N MET A 21 -1.34 15.22 13.26
CA MET A 21 -0.74 14.11 14.01
C MET A 21 0.59 14.47 14.64
N ILE A 22 1.45 15.23 13.95
CA ILE A 22 2.71 15.72 14.52
C ILE A 22 2.44 16.62 15.73
N ILE A 23 1.48 17.54 15.63
CA ILE A 23 1.09 18.41 16.75
C ILE A 23 0.54 17.57 17.91
N ALA A 24 -0.34 16.62 17.63
CA ALA A 24 -0.90 15.73 18.65
C ALA A 24 0.20 14.91 19.36
N MET A 25 1.19 14.42 18.61
CA MET A 25 2.34 13.69 19.16
C MET A 25 3.21 14.56 20.06
N VAL A 26 3.49 15.80 19.65
CA VAL A 26 4.25 16.77 20.46
C VAL A 26 3.49 17.11 21.75
N VAL A 27 2.18 17.37 21.66
CA VAL A 27 1.33 17.65 22.83
C VAL A 27 1.30 16.46 23.79
N CYS A 28 1.12 15.24 23.27
CA CYS A 28 1.15 14.02 24.07
C CYS A 28 2.51 13.86 24.78
N THR A 29 3.61 14.06 24.07
CA THR A 29 4.97 13.96 24.63
C THR A 29 5.22 15.02 25.71
N ALA A 30 4.71 16.25 25.52
CA ALA A 30 4.80 17.30 26.53
C ALA A 30 4.01 17.01 27.82
N LEU A 31 3.02 16.11 27.77
CA LEU A 31 2.23 15.68 28.94
C LEU A 31 2.92 14.59 29.79
N VAL A 32 3.94 13.91 29.24
CA VAL A 32 4.74 12.88 29.95
C VAL A 32 5.35 13.38 31.28
N PRO A 33 6.03 14.56 31.35
CA PRO A 33 6.62 15.05 32.62
C PRO A 33 5.59 15.36 33.71
N PHE A 34 4.29 15.42 33.39
CA PHE A 34 3.22 15.63 34.38
C PHE A 34 2.75 14.32 35.06
N GLY A 35 3.49 13.22 34.91
CA GLY A 35 3.16 11.93 35.54
C GLY A 35 2.11 11.11 34.77
N LEU A 36 1.66 11.59 33.61
CA LEU A 36 0.71 10.90 32.73
C LEU A 36 1.39 9.90 31.77
N THR A 37 2.66 9.56 31.99
CA THR A 37 3.47 8.71 31.11
C THR A 37 2.73 7.46 30.63
N ASN A 38 2.15 6.68 31.55
CA ASN A 38 1.44 5.44 31.20
C ASN A 38 0.24 5.69 30.27
N ALA A 39 -0.55 6.73 30.53
CA ALA A 39 -1.73 7.06 29.73
C ALA A 39 -1.34 7.58 28.34
N VAL A 40 -0.33 8.45 28.28
CA VAL A 40 0.20 9.00 27.03
C VAL A 40 0.81 7.90 26.15
N THR A 41 1.65 7.05 26.72
CA THR A 41 2.32 5.97 25.98
C THR A 41 1.29 4.96 25.46
N TYR A 42 0.27 4.61 26.26
CA TYR A 42 -0.81 3.73 25.81
C TYR A 42 -1.61 4.36 24.65
N ALA A 43 -1.99 5.63 24.78
CA ALA A 43 -2.72 6.35 23.73
C ALA A 43 -1.93 6.43 22.42
N LEU A 44 -0.63 6.75 22.48
CA LEU A 44 0.23 6.79 21.31
C LEU A 44 0.41 5.41 20.65
N SER A 45 0.52 4.35 21.44
CA SER A 45 0.63 2.97 20.94
C SER A 45 -0.63 2.54 20.18
N VAL A 46 -1.81 2.81 20.75
CA VAL A 46 -3.09 2.51 20.09
C VAL A 46 -3.25 3.34 18.82
N ALA A 47 -2.91 4.63 18.86
CA ALA A 47 -2.95 5.49 17.69
C ALA A 47 -2.04 4.96 16.57
N ALA A 48 -0.80 4.57 16.88
CA ALA A 48 0.12 4.01 15.90
C ALA A 48 -0.46 2.76 15.21
N ILE A 49 -1.03 1.82 15.97
CA ILE A 49 -1.65 0.60 15.41
C ILE A 49 -2.80 0.95 14.46
N VAL A 50 -3.68 1.86 14.86
CA VAL A 50 -4.83 2.27 14.03
C VAL A 50 -4.37 2.95 12.75
N ILE A 51 -3.39 3.86 12.84
CA ILE A 51 -2.83 4.56 11.66
C ILE A 51 -2.21 3.55 10.71
N THR A 52 -1.37 2.63 11.22
CA THR A 52 -0.76 1.58 10.40
C THR A 52 -1.83 0.73 9.71
N GLY A 53 -2.90 0.34 10.40
CA GLY A 53 -4.02 -0.39 9.80
C GLY A 53 -4.68 0.39 8.66
N VAL A 54 -4.92 1.70 8.85
CA VAL A 54 -5.50 2.56 7.81
C VAL A 54 -4.58 2.65 6.58
N VAL A 55 -3.28 2.87 6.79
CA VAL A 55 -2.28 2.96 5.70
C VAL A 55 -2.21 1.65 4.90
N LEU A 56 -2.24 0.49 5.57
CA LEU A 56 -2.24 -0.81 4.89
C LEU A 56 -3.50 -1.02 4.06
N ILE A 57 -4.68 -0.64 4.57
CA ILE A 57 -5.95 -0.75 3.83
C ILE A 57 -5.95 0.17 2.60
N GLN A 58 -5.42 1.39 2.74
CA GLN A 58 -5.28 2.32 1.61
C GLN A 58 -4.31 1.76 0.56
N GLY A 59 -3.14 1.28 0.98
CA GLY A 59 -2.15 0.66 0.11
C GLY A 59 -2.71 -0.53 -0.66
N TYR A 60 -3.42 -1.43 0.00
CA TYR A 60 -4.06 -2.59 -0.66
C TYR A 60 -5.06 -2.16 -1.74
N ARG A 61 -5.91 -1.16 -1.44
CA ARG A 61 -6.89 -0.66 -2.41
C ARG A 61 -6.23 0.00 -3.62
N ASP A 62 -5.18 0.78 -3.38
CA ASP A 62 -4.49 1.49 -4.45
C ASP A 62 -3.69 0.53 -5.33
N THR A 63 -3.04 -0.49 -4.74
CA THR A 63 -2.38 -1.58 -5.49
C THR A 63 -3.38 -2.37 -6.34
N ALA A 64 -4.54 -2.75 -5.79
CA ALA A 64 -5.57 -3.47 -6.55
C ALA A 64 -6.10 -2.63 -7.73
N ALA A 65 -6.27 -1.32 -7.55
CA ALA A 65 -6.68 -0.43 -8.63
C ALA A 65 -5.60 -0.28 -9.72
N ILE A 66 -4.32 -0.37 -9.35
CA ILE A 66 -3.21 -0.39 -10.31
C ILE A 66 -3.23 -1.69 -11.10
N HIS A 67 -3.35 -2.84 -10.42
CA HIS A 67 -3.38 -4.17 -11.07
C HIS A 67 -4.53 -4.27 -12.07
N ALA A 68 -5.75 -3.87 -11.69
CA ALA A 68 -6.90 -3.88 -12.59
C ALA A 68 -6.71 -3.03 -13.85
N LYS A 69 -6.02 -1.88 -13.74
CA LYS A 69 -5.71 -1.03 -14.91
C LYS A 69 -4.66 -1.67 -15.81
N LEU A 70 -3.67 -2.34 -15.23
CA LEU A 70 -2.64 -3.06 -15.99
C LEU A 70 -3.24 -4.26 -16.71
N ASP A 71 -4.12 -5.02 -16.04
CA ASP A 71 -4.85 -6.13 -16.63
C ASP A 71 -5.67 -5.69 -17.85
N GLU A 72 -6.39 -4.57 -17.74
CA GLU A 72 -7.13 -4.00 -18.87
C GLU A 72 -6.20 -3.63 -20.05
N ILE A 73 -5.02 -3.04 -19.77
CA ILE A 73 -4.04 -2.71 -20.82
C ILE A 73 -3.49 -3.97 -21.49
N ILE A 74 -3.20 -5.02 -20.71
CA ILE A 74 -2.68 -6.29 -21.22
C ILE A 74 -3.72 -6.95 -22.13
N VAL A 75 -4.99 -6.99 -21.71
CA VAL A 75 -6.08 -7.53 -22.53
C VAL A 75 -6.33 -6.69 -23.79
N ALA A 76 -6.18 -5.37 -23.71
CA ALA A 76 -6.36 -4.47 -24.84
C ALA A 76 -5.20 -4.50 -25.84
N LEU A 77 -3.98 -4.83 -25.40
CA LEU A 77 -2.81 -4.90 -26.26
C LEU A 77 -2.67 -6.30 -26.86
N ASN A 78 -2.88 -6.41 -28.18
CA ASN A 78 -2.85 -7.69 -28.89
C ASN A 78 -1.50 -8.47 -28.83
N ASP A 79 -0.42 -7.78 -28.46
CA ASP A 79 0.94 -8.34 -28.35
C ASP A 79 1.34 -8.64 -26.89
N ALA A 80 0.54 -8.21 -25.92
CA ALA A 80 0.77 -8.53 -24.52
C ALA A 80 0.23 -9.93 -24.19
N ARG A 81 0.94 -10.66 -23.31
CA ARG A 81 0.49 -12.00 -22.92
C ARG A 81 -0.59 -11.92 -21.87
N ASN A 82 -1.73 -12.51 -22.18
CA ASN A 82 -2.84 -12.58 -21.23
C ASN A 82 -2.59 -13.55 -20.06
N ASP A 83 -1.48 -14.28 -20.04
CA ASP A 83 -1.18 -15.24 -18.96
C ASP A 83 -0.59 -14.60 -17.69
N VAL A 84 -0.27 -13.30 -17.73
CA VAL A 84 0.14 -12.51 -16.56
C VAL A 84 -1.01 -11.72 -15.94
N VAL A 85 -2.19 -11.74 -16.56
CA VAL A 85 -3.40 -11.07 -16.04
C VAL A 85 -3.82 -11.73 -14.73
N GLY A 86 -3.99 -10.92 -13.67
CA GLY A 86 -4.37 -11.41 -12.35
C GLY A 86 -3.31 -12.25 -11.64
N LEU A 87 -2.05 -12.24 -12.10
CA LEU A 87 -0.95 -13.02 -11.54
C LEU A 87 -0.70 -12.74 -10.04
N GLU A 88 -1.11 -11.58 -9.52
CA GLU A 88 -1.02 -11.22 -8.10
C GLU A 88 -1.83 -12.11 -7.16
N HIS A 89 -2.77 -12.88 -7.69
CA HIS A 89 -3.59 -13.83 -6.92
C HIS A 89 -2.98 -15.25 -6.91
N ALA A 90 -1.91 -15.49 -7.68
CA ALA A 90 -1.24 -16.77 -7.75
C ALA A 90 -0.32 -17.01 -6.53
N ASP A 91 0.12 -18.25 -6.37
CA ASP A 91 1.08 -18.61 -5.32
C ASP A 91 2.44 -17.93 -5.56
N PRO A 92 3.18 -17.51 -4.52
CA PRO A 92 4.50 -16.89 -4.67
C PRO A 92 5.48 -17.68 -5.55
N GLU A 93 5.45 -19.01 -5.52
CA GLU A 93 6.31 -19.84 -6.37
C GLU A 93 5.92 -19.73 -7.85
N GLU A 94 4.62 -19.69 -8.14
CA GLU A 94 4.08 -19.53 -9.49
C GLU A 94 4.41 -18.14 -10.06
N ILE A 95 4.22 -17.08 -9.26
CA ILE A 95 4.59 -15.71 -9.62
C ILE A 95 6.06 -15.67 -10.01
N LYS A 96 6.94 -16.23 -9.18
CA LYS A 96 8.39 -16.25 -9.44
C LYS A 96 8.73 -17.02 -10.71
N ALA A 97 8.11 -18.18 -10.92
CA ALA A 97 8.34 -18.99 -12.11
C ALA A 97 7.90 -18.26 -13.40
N LYS A 98 6.79 -17.52 -13.35
CA LYS A 98 6.30 -16.70 -14.46
C LYS A 98 7.22 -15.50 -14.74
N LEU A 99 7.69 -14.81 -13.69
CA LEU A 99 8.65 -13.70 -13.82
C LEU A 99 9.95 -14.14 -14.48
N VAL A 100 10.55 -15.25 -14.02
CA VAL A 100 11.81 -15.76 -14.60
C VAL A 100 11.64 -16.09 -16.08
N LYS A 101 10.54 -16.73 -16.47
CA LYS A 101 10.26 -17.03 -17.88
C LYS A 101 10.15 -15.75 -18.71
N LEU A 102 9.46 -14.74 -18.20
CA LEU A 102 9.27 -13.46 -18.88
C LEU A 102 10.60 -12.73 -19.09
N GLU A 103 11.44 -12.70 -18.06
CA GLU A 103 12.78 -12.09 -18.10
C GLU A 103 13.69 -12.82 -19.09
N GLU A 104 13.69 -14.16 -19.08
CA GLU A 104 14.47 -14.97 -20.02
C GLU A 104 14.04 -14.75 -21.48
N GLU A 105 12.75 -14.64 -21.74
CA GLU A 105 12.24 -14.41 -23.09
C GLU A 105 12.55 -12.99 -23.57
N ALA A 106 12.37 -11.98 -22.71
CA ALA A 106 12.73 -10.60 -23.03
C ALA A 106 14.23 -10.47 -23.36
N ALA A 107 15.10 -11.16 -22.61
CA ALA A 107 16.52 -11.21 -22.90
C ALA A 107 16.84 -11.87 -24.25
N ARG A 108 16.12 -12.93 -24.63
CA ARG A 108 16.29 -13.60 -25.93
C ARG A 108 15.86 -12.71 -27.09
N THR A 109 14.71 -12.05 -27.00
CA THR A 109 14.24 -11.12 -28.04
C THR A 109 15.19 -9.93 -28.22
N ALA A 110 15.77 -9.43 -27.13
CA ALA A 110 16.77 -8.35 -27.20
C ALA A 110 18.09 -8.79 -27.86
N THR A 111 18.44 -10.07 -27.77
CA THR A 111 19.67 -10.63 -28.37
C THR A 111 19.47 -10.96 -29.86
N ASP A 112 18.29 -11.40 -30.28
CA ASP A 112 17.95 -11.67 -31.69
C ASP A 112 17.79 -10.38 -32.53
N GLN A 113 17.61 -9.23 -31.89
CA GLN A 113 17.48 -7.91 -32.53
C GLN A 113 18.80 -7.10 -32.58
N ALA A 114 19.90 -7.63 -32.05
CA ALA A 114 21.23 -7.01 -32.01
C ALA A 114 22.18 -7.66 -33.02
#